data_AF-A0A957XD51-F1
#
_entry.id   AF-A0A957XD51-F1
#
_cell.length_a   1.000
_cell.length_b   1.000
_cell.length_c   1.000
_cell.angle_alpha   90.00
_cell.angle_beta   90.00
_cell.angle_gamma   90.00
#
_symmetry.space_group_name_H-M   'P 1'
#
loop_
_entity.id
_entity.type
_entity.pdbx_description
1 polymer ?
#
loop_
_entity_poly.entity_id
_entity_poly.type
_entity_poly.pdbx_seq_one_letter_code
_entity_poly.pdbx_strand_id
1 'polypeptide(L)'
;MRRIIREVAFQLVRQDLAHFLEEHEDELIHIFREEIQKMDDDIHEEGLFIDIKMVPLGETVLKASLRAIRRFLVEKAPETLEN
;
A
#
# COMPACT_ATOMS: atom_id res chain seq x y z
N MET A 1 23.36 22.95 -8.01
CA MET A 1 22.56 23.35 -6.83
C MET A 1 21.09 22.95 -6.90
N ARG A 2 20.28 23.38 -7.89
CA ARG A 2 18.84 23.02 -7.96
C ARG A 2 18.51 21.52 -7.95
N ARG A 3 19.37 20.70 -8.59
CA ARG A 3 19.21 19.23 -8.64
C ARG A 3 19.38 18.56 -7.27
N ILE A 4 20.39 18.99 -6.51
CA ILE A 4 20.67 18.49 -5.15
C ILE A 4 19.52 18.84 -4.19
N ILE A 5 19.02 20.08 -4.26
CA ILE A 5 17.87 20.52 -3.45
C ILE A 5 16.63 19.68 -3.75
N ARG A 6 16.38 19.38 -5.03
CA ARG A 6 15.28 18.53 -5.45
C ARG A 6 15.44 17.10 -4.91
N GLU A 7 16.62 16.50 -5.04
CA GLU A 7 16.89 15.15 -4.55
C GLU A 7 16.72 15.03 -3.03
N VAL A 8 17.19 16.01 -2.26
CA VAL A 8 17.01 16.05 -0.80
C VAL A 8 15.54 16.24 -0.41
N ALA A 9 14.82 17.16 -1.09
CA ALA A 9 13.39 17.36 -0.84
C ALA A 9 12.58 16.08 -1.15
N PHE A 10 12.91 15.37 -2.22
CA PHE A 10 12.27 14.09 -2.55
C PHE A 10 12.56 13.00 -1.52
N GLN A 11 13.77 12.94 -0.96
CA GLN A 11 14.09 11.98 0.11
C GLN A 11 13.29 12.25 1.38
N LEU A 12 13.19 13.52 1.78
CA LEU A 12 12.40 13.92 2.96
C LEU A 12 10.92 13.59 2.78
N VAL A 13 10.34 13.93 1.62
CA VAL A 13 8.92 13.63 1.33
C VAL A 13 8.65 12.12 1.32
N ARG A 14 9.59 11.31 0.84
CA ARG A 14 9.45 9.85 0.86
C ARG A 14 9.46 9.28 2.29
N GLN A 15 10.34 9.79 3.14
CA GLN A 15 10.39 9.39 4.55
C GLN A 15 9.13 9.79 5.30
N ASP A 16 8.66 11.02 5.09
CA ASP A 16 7.44 11.54 5.70
C ASP A 16 6.22 10.71 5.28
N LEU A 17 6.10 10.39 3.98
CA LEU A 17 5.04 9.52 3.48
C LEU A 17 5.13 8.09 4.03
N ALA A 18 6.34 7.54 4.18
CA ALA A 18 6.52 6.22 4.76
C ALA A 18 6.06 6.17 6.21
N HIS A 19 6.35 7.23 6.98
CA HIS A 19 5.92 7.37 8.36
C HIS A 19 4.39 7.56 8.46
N PHE A 20 3.82 8.42 7.62
CA PHE A 20 2.37 8.60 7.53
C PHE A 20 1.64 7.26 7.26
N LEU A 21 2.15 6.45 6.33
CA LEU A 21 1.56 5.14 6.03
C LEU A 21 1.70 4.14 7.19
N GLU A 22 2.71 4.28 8.03
CA GLU A 22 2.89 3.46 9.22
C GLU A 22 1.95 3.88 10.35
N GLU A 23 1.82 5.19 10.60
CA GLU A 23 0.94 5.74 11.64
C GLU A 23 -0.55 5.47 11.33
N HIS A 24 -0.93 5.50 10.05
CA HIS A 24 -2.30 5.30 9.60
C HIS A 24 -2.60 3.88 9.11
N GLU A 25 -1.72 2.90 9.36
CA GLU A 25 -1.91 1.52 8.86
C GLU A 25 -3.23 0.90 9.31
N ASP A 26 -3.58 1.03 10.60
CA ASP A 26 -4.82 0.44 11.15
C ASP A 26 -6.08 1.11 10.59
N GLU A 27 -6.03 2.43 10.39
CA GLU A 27 -7.12 3.20 9.77
C GLU A 27 -7.31 2.79 8.30
N LEU A 28 -6.22 2.64 7.55
CA LEU A 28 -6.24 2.15 6.17
C LEU A 28 -6.80 0.72 6.08
N ILE A 29 -6.44 -0.15 7.01
CA ILE A 29 -6.98 -1.52 7.09
C ILE A 29 -8.49 -1.48 7.37
N HIS A 30 -8.94 -0.61 8.28
CA HIS A 30 -10.35 -0.47 8.61
C HIS A 30 -11.17 -0.01 7.39
N ILE A 31 -10.75 1.08 6.73
CA ILE A 31 -11.40 1.59 5.52
C ILE A 31 -11.42 0.53 4.42
N PHE A 32 -10.29 -0.15 4.20
CA PHE A 32 -10.20 -1.19 3.18
C PHE A 32 -11.11 -2.38 3.45
N ARG A 33 -11.28 -2.77 4.72
CA ARG A 33 -12.23 -3.82 5.10
C ARG A 33 -13.66 -3.45 4.74
N GLU A 34 -14.06 -2.20 4.95
CA GLU A 34 -15.39 -1.72 4.58
C GLU A 34 -15.60 -1.77 3.06
N GLU A 35 -14.62 -1.33 2.27
CA GLU A 35 -14.72 -1.33 0.82
C GLU A 35 -14.75 -2.75 0.23
N ILE A 36 -13.94 -3.67 0.76
CA ILE A 36 -13.97 -5.07 0.33
C ILE A 36 -15.29 -5.74 0.73
N GLN A 37 -15.86 -5.41 1.88
CA GLN A 37 -17.16 -5.96 2.28
C GLN A 37 -18.26 -5.49 1.32
N LYS A 38 -18.31 -4.19 0.97
CA LYS A 38 -19.26 -3.68 -0.03
C LYS A 38 -19.10 -4.37 -1.37
N MET A 39 -17.85 -4.55 -1.81
CA MET A 39 -17.56 -5.25 -3.07
C MET A 39 -17.99 -6.73 -3.03
N ASP A 40 -17.79 -7.42 -1.89
CA ASP A 40 -18.28 -8.79 -1.71
C ASP A 40 -19.81 -8.84 -1.79
N ASP A 41 -20.49 -7.93 -1.06
CA ASP A 41 -21.95 -7.82 -1.05
C ASP A 41 -22.53 -7.58 -2.47
N ASP A 42 -21.88 -6.75 -3.29
CA ASP A 42 -22.27 -6.46 -4.67
C ASP A 42 -22.04 -7.67 -5.63
N ILE A 43 -20.99 -8.47 -5.39
CA ILE A 43 -20.65 -9.63 -6.25
C ILE A 43 -21.61 -10.81 -6.03
N HIS A 44 -22.20 -10.94 -4.84
CA HIS A 44 -23.18 -12.00 -4.55
C HIS A 44 -24.44 -11.95 -5.44
N GLU A 45 -24.68 -10.87 -6.19
CA GLU A 45 -25.75 -10.82 -7.20
C GLU A 45 -25.47 -11.69 -8.45
N GLU A 46 -24.21 -12.06 -8.72
CA GLU A 46 -23.81 -12.83 -9.92
C GLU A 46 -23.15 -14.20 -9.61
N GLY A 47 -23.70 -14.99 -8.68
CA GLY A 47 -23.63 -16.47 -8.70
C GLY A 47 -22.27 -17.19 -8.87
N LEU A 48 -21.13 -16.54 -8.62
CA LEU A 48 -19.81 -17.15 -8.76
C LEU A 48 -19.33 -17.70 -7.41
N PHE A 49 -19.63 -18.98 -7.22
CA PHE A 49 -19.26 -19.84 -6.09
C PHE A 49 -17.74 -19.96 -5.88
N ILE A 50 -17.10 -18.94 -5.32
CA ILE A 50 -15.87 -19.15 -4.57
C ILE A 50 -16.11 -18.63 -3.15
N ASP A 51 -16.15 -19.54 -2.18
CA ASP A 51 -16.17 -19.24 -0.73
C ASP A 51 -14.79 -18.67 -0.30
N ILE A 52 -14.33 -17.63 -0.98
CA ILE A 52 -13.16 -16.87 -0.58
C ILE A 52 -13.60 -15.95 0.55
N LYS A 53 -12.91 -16.02 1.68
CA LYS A 53 -13.03 -15.00 2.73
C LYS A 53 -12.37 -13.71 2.22
N MET A 54 -13.13 -12.91 1.47
CA MET A 54 -12.63 -11.73 0.75
C MET A 54 -11.99 -10.70 1.70
N VAL A 55 -12.60 -10.48 2.87
CA VAL A 55 -12.07 -9.56 3.88
C VAL A 55 -10.69 -10.00 4.43
N PRO A 56 -10.51 -11.21 4.99
CA PRO A 56 -9.18 -11.69 5.43
C PRO A 56 -8.12 -11.75 4.32
N LEU A 57 -8.51 -12.16 3.11
CA LEU A 57 -7.60 -12.22 1.97
C LEU A 57 -7.14 -10.80 1.60
N GLY A 58 -8.10 -9.90 1.45
CA GLY A 58 -7.85 -8.50 1.13
C GLY A 58 -6.95 -7.83 2.17
N GLU A 59 -7.18 -8.06 3.46
CA GLU A 59 -6.33 -7.51 4.53
C GLU A 59 -4.89 -8.00 4.42
N THR A 60 -4.69 -9.28 4.10
CA THR A 60 -3.35 -9.85 3.90
C THR A 60 -2.65 -9.20 2.70
N VAL A 61 -3.38 -9.00 1.60
CA VAL A 61 -2.86 -8.33 0.40
C VAL A 61 -2.51 -6.88 0.71
N LEU A 62 -3.40 -6.12 1.36
CA LEU A 62 -3.15 -4.73 1.72
C LEU A 62 -1.92 -4.59 2.61
N LYS A 63 -1.79 -5.42 3.66
CA LYS A 63 -0.60 -5.40 4.54
C LYS A 63 0.68 -5.68 3.77
N ALA A 64 0.66 -6.64 2.84
CA ALA A 64 1.81 -6.92 1.98
C ALA A 64 2.14 -5.72 1.07
N SER A 65 1.14 -5.06 0.50
CA SER A 65 1.28 -3.86 -0.32
C SER A 65 1.83 -2.67 0.46
N LEU A 66 1.30 -2.37 1.65
CA LEU A 66 1.79 -1.29 2.52
C LEU A 66 3.25 -1.54 2.94
N ARG A 67 3.60 -2.80 3.23
CA ARG A 67 5.00 -3.18 3.50
C ARG A 67 5.89 -2.93 2.28
N ALA A 68 5.45 -3.32 1.09
CA ALA A 68 6.22 -3.10 -0.14
C ALA A 68 6.39 -1.61 -0.46
N ILE A 69 5.33 -0.81 -0.30
CA ILE A 69 5.36 0.65 -0.52
C ILE A 69 6.29 1.32 0.48
N ARG A 70 6.19 1.01 1.78
CA ARG A 70 7.10 1.56 2.80
C ARG A 70 8.56 1.22 2.48
N ARG A 71 8.85 -0.03 2.11
CA ARG A 71 10.19 -0.43 1.66
C ARG A 71 10.65 0.37 0.45
N PHE A 72 9.81 0.57 -0.56
CA PHE A 72 10.14 1.39 -1.73
C PHE A 72 10.43 2.86 -1.38
N LEU A 73 9.73 3.41 -0.39
CA LEU A 73 9.91 4.80 0.03
C LEU A 73 11.20 5.00 0.85
N VAL A 74 11.58 4.00 1.66
CA VAL A 74 12.71 4.08 2.59
C VAL A 74 14.02 3.52 2.01
N GLU A 75 13.96 2.42 1.26
CA GLU A 75 15.13 1.81 0.63
C GLU A 75 15.60 2.71 -0.53
N LYS A 76 16.90 3.09 -0.54
CA LYS A 76 17.50 3.68 -1.74
C LYS A 76 17.32 2.67 -2.88
N ALA A 77 16.85 3.15 -4.03
CA ALA A 77 16.76 2.33 -5.23
C ALA A 77 18.11 1.61 -5.44
N PRO A 78 18.10 0.30 -5.75
CA PRO A 78 19.35 -0.43 -5.94
C PRO A 78 20.18 0.28 -7.02
N GLU A 79 21.42 0.64 -6.67
CA GLU A 79 22.43 1.04 -7.64
C GLU A 79 22.83 -0.21 -8.44
N THR A 80 22.02 -0.61 -9.43
CA THR A 80 22.40 -1.36 -10.65
C THR A 80 21.17 -1.96 -11.35
N LEU A 81 20.71 -1.26 -12.39
CA LEU A 81 20.40 -1.89 -13.67
C LEU A 81 21.20 -1.11 -14.72
N GLU A 82 22.52 -1.14 -14.59
CA GLU A 82 23.40 -0.79 -15.69
C GLU A 82 23.51 -2.04 -16.58
N ASN A 83 22.94 -1.95 -17.78
CA ASN A 83 23.26 -2.82 -18.90
C ASN A 83 24.59 -2.40 -19.51
#